data_AF-A0A537APS8-F1
#
_entry.id   AF-A0A537APS8-F1
#
_cell.length_a   1.000
_cell.length_b   1.000
_cell.length_c   1.000
_cell.angle_alpha   90.00
_cell.angle_beta   90.00
_cell.angle_gamma   90.00
#
_symmetry.space_group_name_H-M   'P 1'
#
loop_
_entity.id
_entity.type
_entity.pdbx_description
1 polymer ?
#
loop_
_entity_poly.entity_id
_entity_poly.type
_entity_poly.pdbx_seq_one_letter_code
_entity_poly.pdbx_strand_id
1 'polypeptide(L)' 'MADNWRSRTITQGAARSPNRAMLRAVGFGDGDFQKAIVGVANGHSTMNPCNAGIQPLVDRAVA' A
#
# COMPACT_ATOMS: atom_id res chain seq x y z
N MET A 1 -3.92 -0.72 20.50
CA MET A 1 -2.83 -0.07 19.72
C MET A 1 -3.35 0.12 18.31
N ALA A 2 -3.10 1.25 17.65
CA ALA A 2 -3.50 1.36 16.25
C ALA A 2 -2.53 0.53 15.39
N ASP A 3 -3.07 -0.31 14.50
CA ASP A 3 -2.32 -1.31 13.72
C ASP A 3 -1.36 -0.69 12.67
N ASN A 4 -1.31 0.64 12.59
CA ASN A 4 -0.53 1.43 11.62
C ASN A 4 0.90 1.79 12.09
N TRP A 5 1.51 0.99 12.95
CA TRP A 5 2.76 1.33 13.67
C TRP A 5 3.96 1.64 12.77
N ARG A 6 4.07 1.03 11.58
CA ARG A 6 5.07 1.42 10.57
C ARG A 6 4.63 2.62 9.75
N SER A 7 3.42 2.59 9.19
CA SER A 7 2.95 3.65 8.28
C SER A 7 2.82 5.01 8.97
N ARG A 8 2.54 5.06 10.28
CA ARG A 8 2.50 6.34 11.03
C ARG A 8 3.79 7.15 10.96
N THR A 9 4.94 6.51 10.75
CA THR A 9 6.22 7.22 10.61
C THR A 9 6.26 8.15 9.40
N ILE A 10 5.46 7.85 8.37
CA ILE A 10 5.34 8.64 7.14
C ILE A 10 3.98 9.33 6.98
N THR A 11 2.96 8.99 7.79
CA THR A 11 1.63 9.60 7.68
C THR A 11 1.31 10.59 8.79
N GLN A 12 1.87 10.46 10.00
CA GLN A 12 1.47 11.27 11.16
C GLN A 12 2.43 12.41 11.52
N GLY A 13 1.86 13.51 12.01
CA GLY A 13 2.58 14.72 12.36
C GLY A 13 2.66 15.75 11.23
N ALA A 14 2.83 17.02 11.60
CA ALA A 14 2.90 18.13 10.65
C ALA A 14 4.10 18.01 9.70
N ALA A 15 5.24 17.52 10.19
CA ALA A 15 6.44 17.29 9.38
C ALA A 15 6.27 16.26 8.25
N ARG A 16 5.22 15.42 8.30
CA ARG A 16 4.91 14.42 7.27
C ARG A 16 3.90 14.89 6.22
N SER A 17 3.62 16.20 6.18
CA SER A 17 2.74 16.79 5.16
C SER A 17 3.20 16.53 3.71
N PRO A 18 4.49 16.58 3.36
CA PRO A 18 4.95 16.25 2.01
C PRO A 18 4.68 14.78 1.64
N ASN A 19 4.92 13.85 2.57
CA ASN A 19 4.62 12.42 2.36
C ASN A 19 3.12 12.21 2.10
N ARG A 20 2.25 12.86 2.90
CA ARG A 20 0.81 12.79 2.68
C ARG A 20 0.38 13.41 1.35
N ALA A 21 1.04 14.48 0.88
CA ALA A 21 0.76 15.05 -0.43
C ALA A 21 1.01 14.05 -1.56
N MET A 22 2.14 13.32 -1.52
CA MET A 22 2.44 12.26 -2.49
C MET A 22 1.44 11.10 -2.40
N LEU A 23 1.04 10.69 -1.20
CA LEU A 23 0.05 9.62 -1.02
C LEU A 23 -1.35 10.03 -1.51
N ARG A 24 -1.75 11.30 -1.36
CA ARG A 24 -3.01 11.80 -1.93
C ARG A 24 -3.01 11.73 -3.45
N ALA A 25 -1.88 11.96 -4.11
CA ALA A 25 -1.77 11.85 -5.56
C ALA A 25 -2.04 10.44 -6.10
N VAL A 26 -1.90 9.40 -5.26
CA VAL A 26 -2.20 7.99 -5.59
C VAL A 26 -3.53 7.50 -4.99
N GLY A 27 -4.37 8.41 -4.48
CA GLY A 27 -5.76 8.11 -4.09
C GLY A 27 -6.03 7.98 -2.60
N PHE A 28 -5.07 8.25 -1.71
CA PHE A 28 -5.33 8.21 -0.25
C PHE A 28 -6.23 9.37 0.20
N GLY A 29 -7.23 9.07 1.01
CA GLY A 29 -8.04 10.05 1.73
C GLY A 29 -7.58 10.26 3.18
N ASP A 30 -8.22 11.20 3.88
CA ASP A 30 -7.86 11.52 5.27
C ASP A 30 -8.05 10.33 6.23
N GLY A 31 -9.10 9.53 6.02
CA GLY A 31 -9.37 8.32 6.78
C GLY A 31 -8.31 7.23 6.57
N ASP A 32 -7.64 7.19 5.41
CA ASP A 32 -6.66 6.15 5.09
C ASP A 32 -5.35 6.32 5.85
N PHE A 33 -5.01 7.55 6.28
CA PHE A 33 -3.81 7.78 7.09
C PHE A 33 -3.89 7.17 8.50
N GLN A 34 -5.08 6.77 8.94
CA GLN A 34 -5.28 6.05 10.19
C GLN A 34 -5.20 4.52 10.02
N LYS A 35 -5.34 4.01 8.79
CA LYS A 35 -5.24 2.59 8.48
C LYS A 35 -3.78 2.13 8.40
N ALA A 36 -3.55 0.83 8.53
CA ALA A 36 -2.26 0.23 8.19
C ALA A 36 -2.06 0.28 6.67
N ILE A 37 -0.88 0.68 6.21
CA ILE A 37 -0.52 0.59 4.78
C ILE A 37 0.07 -0.79 4.55
N VAL A 38 -0.59 -1.59 3.72
CA VAL A 38 -0.17 -2.95 3.37
C VAL A 38 0.36 -2.95 1.94
N GLY A 39 1.66 -3.25 1.78
CA GLY A 39 2.24 -3.44 0.46
C GLY A 39 1.98 -4.85 -0.04
N VAL A 40 1.37 -5.00 -1.21
CA VAL A 40 1.19 -6.30 -1.88
C VAL A 40 2.25 -6.43 -2.98
N ALA A 41 3.28 -7.23 -2.73
CA ALA A 41 4.35 -7.48 -3.69
C ALA A 41 3.91 -8.54 -4.71
N ASN A 42 3.90 -8.17 -6.00
CA ASN A 42 3.45 -9.03 -7.08
C ASN A 42 4.64 -9.56 -7.90
N GLY A 43 4.86 -10.88 -7.85
CA GLY A 43 5.90 -11.58 -8.62
C GLY A 43 5.46 -12.09 -9.99
N HIS A 44 4.28 -11.69 -10.49
CA HIS A 44 3.74 -12.15 -11.77
C HIS A 44 4.74 -11.94 -12.92
N SER A 45 4.91 -12.98 -13.72
CA SER A 45 5.75 -12.97 -14.92
C SER A 45 5.29 -14.06 -15.88
N THR A 46 5.43 -13.80 -17.19
CA THR A 46 5.17 -14.79 -18.26
C THR A 46 6.45 -15.48 -18.73
N MET A 47 7.61 -15.17 -18.14
CA MET A 47 8.90 -15.78 -18.49
C MET A 47 9.01 -17.24 -18.04
N ASN A 48 8.28 -17.62 -17.00
CA ASN A 48 8.26 -18.97 -16.44
C ASN A 48 6.83 -19.38 -16.11
N PRO A 49 6.54 -20.69 -16.01
CA PRO A 49 5.20 -21.15 -15.67
C PRO A 49 4.86 -20.93 -14.19
N CYS A 50 5.85 -20.86 -13.29
CA CYS A 50 5.58 -20.77 -11.85
C CYS A 50 4.94 -19.44 -11.43
N ASN A 51 5.21 -18.34 -12.14
CA ASN A 51 4.71 -17.01 -11.78
C ASN A 51 3.56 -16.50 -12.68
N ALA A 52 3.24 -17.21 -13.76
CA ALA A 52 2.24 -16.78 -14.73
C ALA A 52 0.83 -16.63 -14.12
N GLY A 53 0.51 -17.42 -13.09
CA GLY A 53 -0.80 -17.40 -12.42
C GLY A 53 -0.93 -16.44 -11.23
N ILE A 54 0.06 -15.60 -10.93
CA ILE A 54 0.04 -14.81 -9.68
C ILE A 54 -0.88 -13.58 -9.75
N GLN A 55 -1.05 -12.94 -10.94
CA GLN A 55 -1.82 -11.70 -11.06
C GLN A 55 -3.24 -11.79 -10.47
N PRO A 56 -4.05 -12.83 -10.76
CA PRO A 56 -5.39 -12.96 -10.20
C PRO A 56 -5.41 -13.09 -8.66
N LEU A 57 -4.35 -13.62 -8.05
CA LEU A 57 -4.23 -13.73 -6.59
C LEU A 57 -3.99 -12.35 -5.96
N VAL A 58 -3.20 -11.51 -6.64
CA VAL A 58 -2.93 -10.13 -6.22
C VAL A 58 -4.18 -9.27 -6.38
N ASP A 59 -4.90 -9.39 -7.49
CA ASP A 59 -6.15 -8.67 -7.73
C ASP A 59 -7.19 -8.98 -6.64
N ARG A 60 -7.24 -10.23 -6.16
CA ARG A 60 -8.09 -10.62 -5.03
C ARG A 60 -7.62 -10.08 -3.68
N ALA A 61 -6.31 -9.87 -3.49
CA ALA A 61 -5.75 -9.35 -2.26
C ALA A 61 -5.92 -7.82 -2.11
N VAL A 62 -6.06 -7.09 -3.23
CA VAL A 62 -6.21 -5.62 -3.24
C VAL A 62 -7.65 -5.13 -3.44
N ALA A 63 -8.60 -6.04 -3.71
CA ALA A 63 -10.03 -5.75 -3.80
C ALA A 63 -10.65 -5.50 -2.43
#